data_AF-A0A6P8BDS6-F1
#
_entry.id   AF-A0A6P8BDS6-F1
#
_cell.length_a   1.000
_cell.length_b   1.000
_cell.length_c   1.000
_cell.angle_alpha   90.00
_cell.angle_beta   90.00
_cell.angle_gamma   90.00
#
_symmetry.space_group_name_H-M   'P 1'
#
loop_
_entity.id
_entity.type
_entity.pdbx_description
1 polymer ?
#
loop_
_entity_poly.entity_id
_entity_poly.type
_entity_poly.pdbx_seq_one_letter_code
_entity_poly.pdbx_strand_id
1 'polypeptide(L)'
;MHSSTPIILTLIAQAASHGMVTSPATRQPGPAAAAVCGQTMVDHYTADGTSYPENLQRNPAWNGTGYDAGLCNLWLCKGYQFGDNKDQVQSYAAGDVVDFAVNIRIPHKGFANVSVVDLAANQVVGEPLRVWGDGYADPAQFPNLPTDQVEFNVTVPELDGRCVEAGACALQWYWFGQGQTYESCVDFTQKASAPAIKGRRPL
;
A
#
# COMPACT_ATOMS: atom_id res chain seq x y z
N MET A 1 -60.04 -6.16 12.60
CA MET A 1 -59.41 -5.58 11.40
C MET A 1 -57.92 -5.53 11.68
N HIS A 2 -57.13 -6.40 11.05
CA HIS A 2 -55.70 -6.52 11.31
C HIS A 2 -54.94 -5.35 10.67
N SER A 3 -54.18 -4.62 11.46
CA SER A 3 -53.29 -3.55 11.01
C SER A 3 -51.93 -4.16 10.71
N SER A 4 -51.53 -4.22 9.44
CA SER A 4 -50.21 -4.71 9.01
C SER A 4 -49.28 -3.51 8.82
N THR A 5 -48.32 -3.35 9.73
CA THR A 5 -47.26 -2.34 9.64
C THR A 5 -46.18 -2.83 8.66
N PRO A 6 -45.86 -2.10 7.57
CA PRO A 6 -44.79 -2.49 6.67
C PRO A 6 -43.42 -2.22 7.33
N ILE A 7 -42.59 -3.26 7.42
CA ILE A 7 -41.18 -3.13 7.83
C ILE A 7 -40.39 -2.73 6.59
N ILE A 8 -39.89 -1.49 6.57
CA ILE A 8 -38.96 -1.02 5.54
C ILE A 8 -37.56 -1.48 5.93
N LEU A 9 -37.02 -2.45 5.20
CA LEU A 9 -35.64 -2.93 5.35
C LEU A 9 -34.71 -2.00 4.56
N THR A 10 -34.04 -1.06 5.22
CA THR A 10 -33.01 -0.22 4.60
C THR A 10 -31.75 -1.05 4.34
N LEU A 11 -31.45 -1.33 3.06
CA LEU A 11 -30.13 -1.81 2.63
C LEU A 11 -29.14 -0.65 2.72
N ILE A 12 -28.19 -0.70 3.67
CA ILE A 12 -27.05 0.20 3.68
C ILE A 12 -26.09 -0.28 2.59
N ALA A 13 -26.11 0.37 1.43
CA ALA A 13 -25.07 0.15 0.42
C ALA A 13 -23.75 0.66 1.00
N GLN A 14 -22.87 -0.27 1.39
CA GLN A 14 -21.51 0.09 1.78
C GLN A 14 -20.77 0.50 0.51
N ALA A 15 -20.57 1.81 0.34
CA ALA A 15 -19.69 2.31 -0.70
C ALA A 15 -18.28 1.77 -0.44
N ALA A 16 -17.59 1.45 -1.53
CA ALA A 16 -16.24 0.94 -1.53
C ALA A 16 -15.30 2.12 -1.83
N SER A 17 -14.40 2.47 -0.91
CA SER A 17 -13.32 3.41 -1.16
C SER A 17 -12.40 2.87 -2.25
N HIS A 18 -11.67 3.77 -2.88
CA HIS A 18 -10.75 3.44 -3.97
C HIS A 18 -9.59 4.41 -3.95
N GLY A 19 -8.37 3.91 -3.83
CA GLY A 19 -7.18 4.75 -3.86
C GLY A 19 -5.90 3.99 -4.20
N MET A 20 -4.94 4.69 -4.79
CA MET A 20 -3.61 4.17 -5.09
C MET A 20 -2.58 5.30 -5.20
N VAL A 21 -1.32 5.00 -4.88
CA VAL A 21 -0.20 5.87 -5.24
C VAL A 21 0.03 5.80 -6.75
N THR A 22 0.12 6.96 -7.40
CA THR A 22 0.37 7.12 -8.84
C THR A 22 1.79 7.58 -9.15
N SER A 23 2.48 8.17 -8.18
CA SER A 23 3.91 8.48 -8.24
C SER A 23 4.51 8.38 -6.83
N PRO A 24 5.69 7.77 -6.63
CA PRO A 24 6.52 7.07 -7.63
C PRO A 24 5.84 5.80 -8.19
N ALA A 25 6.50 5.11 -9.11
CA ALA A 25 6.00 3.85 -9.65
C ALA A 25 5.78 2.82 -8.54
N THR A 26 4.60 2.22 -8.52
CA THR A 26 4.20 1.23 -7.52
C THR A 26 4.13 -0.15 -8.14
N ARG A 27 4.23 -1.18 -7.29
CA ARG A 27 4.01 -2.56 -7.72
C ARG A 27 2.70 -2.71 -8.46
N GLN A 28 2.76 -3.42 -9.58
CA GLN A 28 1.62 -3.88 -10.36
C GLN A 28 1.52 -5.41 -10.29
N PRO A 29 0.32 -5.98 -10.43
CA PRO A 29 0.16 -7.42 -10.56
C PRO A 29 0.63 -7.91 -11.93
N GLY A 30 1.10 -9.16 -12.01
CA GLY A 30 1.50 -9.79 -13.25
C GLY A 30 1.65 -11.31 -13.11
N PRO A 31 2.37 -11.97 -14.04
CA PRO A 31 2.54 -13.42 -14.03
C PRO A 31 3.15 -13.98 -12.73
N ALA A 32 4.08 -13.29 -12.09
CA ALA A 32 4.64 -13.75 -10.81
C ALA A 32 3.57 -13.70 -9.71
N ALA A 33 2.75 -12.66 -9.69
CA ALA A 33 1.63 -12.56 -8.78
C ALA A 33 0.52 -13.59 -9.09
N ALA A 34 0.25 -13.90 -10.35
CA ALA A 34 -0.68 -14.99 -10.72
C ALA A 34 -0.20 -16.35 -10.21
N ALA A 35 1.11 -16.62 -10.25
CA ALA A 35 1.70 -17.88 -9.79
C ALA A 35 1.57 -18.08 -8.26
N VAL A 36 1.49 -16.98 -7.49
CA VAL A 36 1.44 -17.02 -6.02
C VAL A 36 0.03 -16.81 -5.48
N CYS A 37 -0.70 -15.85 -6.06
CA CYS A 37 -2.02 -15.40 -5.59
C CYS A 37 -3.19 -15.82 -6.49
N GLY A 38 -2.90 -16.44 -7.64
CA GLY A 38 -3.90 -16.87 -8.62
C GLY A 38 -4.28 -15.78 -9.63
N GLN A 39 -4.74 -16.20 -10.81
CA GLN A 39 -5.12 -15.30 -11.91
C GLN A 39 -6.31 -14.41 -11.54
N THR A 40 -7.25 -14.89 -10.73
CA THR A 40 -8.39 -14.07 -10.26
C THR A 40 -7.94 -12.81 -9.54
N MET A 41 -6.85 -12.87 -8.75
CA MET A 41 -6.29 -11.69 -8.07
C MET A 41 -5.78 -10.68 -9.10
N VAL A 42 -5.01 -11.15 -10.08
CA VAL A 42 -4.43 -10.31 -11.13
C VAL A 42 -5.51 -9.66 -11.98
N ASP A 43 -6.52 -10.41 -12.42
CA ASP A 43 -7.62 -9.89 -13.22
C ASP A 43 -8.41 -8.82 -12.46
N HIS A 44 -8.68 -9.05 -11.18
CA HIS A 44 -9.40 -8.11 -10.30
C HIS A 44 -8.71 -6.75 -10.23
N TYR A 45 -7.40 -6.74 -9.95
CA TYR A 45 -6.67 -5.49 -9.81
C TYR A 45 -6.20 -4.88 -11.12
N THR A 46 -6.14 -5.65 -12.20
CA THR A 46 -5.93 -5.11 -13.55
C THR A 46 -7.19 -4.36 -14.00
N ALA A 47 -8.38 -4.87 -13.67
CA ALA A 47 -9.65 -4.20 -13.94
C ALA A 47 -9.81 -2.90 -13.13
N ASP A 48 -9.34 -2.89 -11.88
CA ASP A 48 -9.29 -1.67 -11.06
C ASP A 48 -8.10 -1.67 -10.07
N GLY A 49 -7.03 -0.95 -10.43
CA GLY A 49 -5.84 -0.79 -9.60
C GLY A 49 -6.09 -0.06 -8.28
N THR A 50 -7.17 0.72 -8.19
CA THR A 50 -7.58 1.43 -6.96
C THR A 50 -8.38 0.56 -5.99
N SER A 51 -8.71 -0.67 -6.40
CA SER A 51 -9.42 -1.65 -5.56
C SER A 51 -8.54 -2.18 -4.42
N TYR A 52 -9.15 -2.95 -3.53
CA TYR A 52 -8.59 -3.34 -2.24
C TYR A 52 -8.89 -4.81 -1.91
N PRO A 53 -8.14 -5.44 -0.99
CA PRO A 53 -8.23 -6.89 -0.82
C PRO A 53 -9.52 -7.38 -0.18
N GLU A 54 -10.19 -6.58 0.66
CA GLU A 54 -11.52 -6.96 1.15
C GLU A 54 -12.57 -6.97 0.02
N ASN A 55 -12.39 -6.19 -1.05
CA ASN A 55 -13.25 -6.23 -2.24
C ASN A 55 -13.02 -7.53 -3.03
N LEU A 56 -11.75 -7.89 -3.24
CA LEU A 56 -11.35 -9.14 -3.87
C LEU A 56 -11.94 -10.34 -3.14
N GLN A 57 -11.84 -10.37 -1.81
CA GLN A 57 -12.36 -11.48 -1.00
C GLN A 57 -13.89 -11.62 -1.04
N ARG A 58 -14.61 -10.53 -1.31
CA ARG A 58 -16.07 -10.55 -1.51
C ARG A 58 -16.49 -10.91 -2.94
N ASN A 59 -15.56 -10.91 -3.89
CA ASN A 59 -15.85 -11.29 -5.27
C ASN A 59 -16.20 -12.78 -5.32
N PRO A 60 -17.37 -13.18 -5.84
CA PRO A 60 -17.72 -14.60 -5.95
C PRO A 60 -16.72 -15.43 -6.75
N ALA A 61 -16.03 -14.83 -7.72
CA ALA A 61 -14.97 -15.49 -8.50
C ALA A 61 -13.71 -15.81 -7.68
N TRP A 62 -13.56 -15.20 -6.49
CA TRP A 62 -12.48 -15.50 -5.55
C TRP A 62 -12.69 -16.83 -4.81
N ASN A 63 -13.94 -17.25 -4.62
CA ASN A 63 -14.26 -18.46 -3.89
C ASN A 63 -13.81 -19.71 -4.66
N GLY A 64 -13.08 -20.60 -3.99
CA GLY A 64 -12.60 -21.86 -4.59
C GLY A 64 -11.38 -21.71 -5.51
N THR A 65 -10.73 -20.54 -5.54
CA THR A 65 -9.49 -20.31 -6.29
C THR A 65 -8.28 -21.07 -5.74
N GLY A 66 -8.37 -21.60 -4.52
CA GLY A 66 -7.25 -22.22 -3.83
C GLY A 66 -6.26 -21.20 -3.23
N TYR A 67 -6.71 -19.97 -2.98
CA TYR A 67 -5.93 -18.96 -2.27
C TYR A 67 -5.30 -19.50 -0.99
N ASP A 68 -3.98 -19.31 -0.87
CA ASP A 68 -3.18 -19.65 0.30
C ASP A 68 -2.58 -18.37 0.88
N ALA A 69 -3.05 -17.97 2.06
CA ALA A 69 -2.57 -16.77 2.75
C ALA A 69 -1.11 -16.88 3.23
N GLY A 70 -0.56 -18.10 3.34
CA GLY A 70 0.84 -18.33 3.66
C GLY A 70 1.77 -18.08 2.47
N LEU A 71 1.27 -18.19 1.24
CA LEU A 71 2.00 -17.89 0.01
C LEU A 71 1.71 -16.48 -0.51
N CYS A 72 0.45 -16.06 -0.45
CA CYS A 72 -0.02 -14.77 -0.92
C CYS A 72 -0.51 -13.91 0.26
N ASN A 73 0.33 -12.97 0.70
CA ASN A 73 -0.08 -11.99 1.70
C ASN A 73 -0.76 -10.80 1.03
N LEU A 74 -2.10 -10.79 1.02
CA LEU A 74 -2.90 -9.68 0.48
C LEU A 74 -2.75 -8.35 1.26
N TRP A 75 -2.19 -8.38 2.46
CA TRP A 75 -2.00 -7.21 3.34
C TRP A 75 -0.53 -6.76 3.39
N LEU A 76 0.22 -7.11 2.35
CA LEU A 76 1.56 -6.60 2.08
C LEU A 76 1.63 -6.35 0.59
N CYS A 77 1.61 -5.07 0.20
CA CYS A 77 1.61 -4.66 -1.20
C CYS A 77 0.47 -5.30 -2.02
N LYS A 78 -0.71 -5.55 -1.41
CA LYS A 78 -1.85 -6.24 -2.06
C LYS A 78 -1.55 -7.67 -2.55
N GLY A 79 -0.46 -8.29 -2.10
CA GLY A 79 0.05 -9.57 -2.59
C GLY A 79 0.82 -9.49 -3.90
N TYR A 80 1.12 -8.28 -4.41
CA TYR A 80 1.91 -8.12 -5.63
C TYR A 80 3.36 -8.55 -5.43
N GLN A 81 3.88 -9.26 -6.43
CA GLN A 81 5.18 -9.90 -6.35
C GLN A 81 6.25 -9.01 -6.98
N PHE A 82 7.45 -9.00 -6.39
CA PHE A 82 8.59 -8.25 -6.91
C PHE A 82 8.97 -8.68 -8.33
N GLY A 83 8.73 -9.94 -8.68
CA GLY A 83 9.03 -10.51 -9.99
C GLY A 83 8.44 -9.72 -11.16
N ASP A 84 7.26 -9.12 -10.97
CA ASP A 84 6.55 -8.34 -11.98
C ASP A 84 7.02 -6.87 -12.05
N ASN A 85 7.91 -6.44 -11.14
CA ASN A 85 8.16 -5.02 -10.85
C ASN A 85 9.64 -4.63 -10.86
N LYS A 86 10.52 -5.52 -11.34
CA LYS A 86 11.98 -5.32 -11.34
C LYS A 86 12.43 -4.04 -12.07
N ASP A 87 11.70 -3.63 -13.11
CA ASP A 87 12.04 -2.46 -13.93
C ASP A 87 11.60 -1.13 -13.30
N GLN A 88 10.86 -1.17 -12.19
CA GLN A 88 10.30 0.02 -11.51
C GLN A 88 11.03 0.37 -10.21
N VAL A 89 12.14 -0.31 -9.92
CA VAL A 89 12.91 -0.14 -8.68
C VAL A 89 13.56 1.24 -8.65
N GLN A 90 13.31 1.95 -7.55
CA GLN A 90 13.92 3.25 -7.28
C GLN A 90 15.30 3.06 -6.61
N SER A 91 16.13 4.11 -6.65
CA SER A 91 17.41 4.13 -5.92
C SER A 91 17.48 5.40 -5.10
N TYR A 92 17.58 5.24 -3.78
CA TYR A 92 17.60 6.35 -2.83
C TYR A 92 18.85 6.28 -1.95
N ALA A 93 19.30 7.43 -1.47
CA ALA A 93 20.23 7.58 -0.37
C ALA A 93 19.47 7.92 0.93
N ALA A 94 20.15 7.75 2.07
CA ALA A 94 19.64 8.29 3.34
C ALA A 94 19.53 9.82 3.24
N GLY A 95 18.39 10.37 3.65
CA GLY A 95 18.07 11.79 3.57
C GLY A 95 17.38 12.22 2.27
N ASP A 96 17.26 11.35 1.26
CA ASP A 96 16.52 11.68 0.04
C ASP A 96 15.05 11.95 0.36
N VAL A 97 14.52 13.00 -0.27
CA VAL A 97 13.09 13.36 -0.20
C VAL A 97 12.40 12.74 -1.40
N VAL A 98 11.35 11.96 -1.12
CA VAL A 98 10.56 11.26 -2.13
C VAL A 98 9.17 11.88 -2.17
N ASP A 99 8.82 12.48 -3.30
CA ASP A 99 7.49 13.01 -3.55
C ASP A 99 6.51 11.89 -3.90
N PHE A 100 5.34 11.92 -3.28
CA PHE A 100 4.23 11.01 -3.47
C PHE A 100 3.02 11.75 -4.03
N ALA A 101 2.40 11.14 -5.04
CA ALA A 101 1.09 11.50 -5.54
C ALA A 101 0.13 10.31 -5.35
N VAL A 102 -1.04 10.55 -4.78
CA VAL A 102 -2.08 9.56 -4.50
C VAL A 102 -3.36 9.97 -5.18
N ASN A 103 -3.92 9.06 -5.97
CA ASN A 103 -5.27 9.22 -6.49
C ASN A 103 -6.26 8.52 -5.57
N ILE A 104 -7.20 9.27 -4.98
CA ILE A 104 -8.30 8.73 -4.17
C ILE A 104 -9.61 8.99 -4.93
N ARG A 105 -10.15 7.93 -5.55
CA ARG A 105 -11.36 7.98 -6.39
C ARG A 105 -12.64 8.02 -5.56
N ILE A 106 -12.67 7.27 -4.46
CA ILE A 106 -13.77 7.28 -3.49
C ILE A 106 -13.14 7.43 -2.11
N PRO A 107 -13.37 8.55 -1.39
CA PRO A 107 -12.77 8.81 -0.08
C PRO A 107 -13.59 8.21 1.08
N HIS A 108 -12.88 7.72 2.08
CA HIS A 108 -13.40 7.28 3.39
C HIS A 108 -12.49 7.79 4.49
N LYS A 109 -13.11 8.44 5.49
CA LYS A 109 -12.40 8.81 6.71
C LYS A 109 -11.68 7.61 7.29
N GLY A 110 -10.39 7.78 7.58
CA GLY A 110 -9.58 6.72 8.15
C GLY A 110 -8.22 7.19 8.64
N PHE A 111 -7.36 6.20 8.84
CA PHE A 111 -5.95 6.35 9.18
C PHE A 111 -5.09 6.05 7.95
N ALA A 112 -3.99 6.78 7.76
CA ALA A 112 -3.01 6.42 6.76
C ALA A 112 -1.58 6.66 7.24
N ASN A 113 -0.64 5.96 6.64
CA ASN A 113 0.79 6.18 6.83
C ASN A 113 1.60 5.82 5.60
N VAL A 114 2.83 6.33 5.56
CA VAL A 114 3.88 5.79 4.70
C VAL A 114 4.99 5.25 5.58
N SER A 115 5.40 4.01 5.34
CA SER A 115 6.45 3.31 6.09
C SER A 115 7.42 2.61 5.16
N VAL A 116 8.66 2.42 5.61
CA VAL A 116 9.54 1.39 5.02
C VAL A 116 9.08 0.04 5.55
N VAL A 117 8.88 -0.94 4.67
CA VAL A 117 8.54 -2.32 5.05
C VAL A 117 9.62 -3.27 4.57
N ASP A 118 10.03 -4.19 5.44
CA ASP A 118 10.79 -5.41 5.08
C ASP A 118 9.79 -6.42 4.54
N LEU A 119 9.96 -6.76 3.27
CA LEU A 119 8.99 -7.56 2.52
C LEU A 119 9.07 -9.05 2.87
N ALA A 120 10.24 -9.54 3.30
CA ALA A 120 10.41 -10.93 3.70
C ALA A 120 9.92 -11.16 5.13
N ALA A 121 10.21 -10.23 6.04
CA ALA A 121 9.78 -10.29 7.42
C ALA A 121 8.31 -9.88 7.61
N ASN A 122 7.71 -9.19 6.63
CA ASN A 122 6.40 -8.55 6.75
C ASN A 122 6.34 -7.60 7.97
N GLN A 123 7.32 -6.70 8.06
CA GLN A 123 7.49 -5.81 9.21
C GLN A 123 7.85 -4.40 8.78
N VAL A 124 7.36 -3.41 9.53
CA VAL A 124 7.81 -2.02 9.39
C VAL A 124 9.26 -1.91 9.87
N VAL A 125 10.08 -1.19 9.11
CA VAL A 125 11.47 -0.88 9.47
C VAL A 125 11.53 0.53 10.08
N GLY A 126 11.86 0.60 11.37
CA GLY A 126 11.90 1.88 12.09
C GLY A 126 10.51 2.46 12.36
N GLU A 127 10.41 3.78 12.37
CA GLU A 127 9.16 4.50 12.56
C GLU A 127 8.49 4.83 11.21
N PRO A 128 7.15 4.95 11.15
CA PRO A 128 6.48 5.48 9.97
C PRO A 128 7.04 6.85 9.55
N LEU A 129 7.28 7.02 8.26
CA LEU A 129 7.86 8.23 7.69
C LEU A 129 6.87 9.39 7.66
N ARG A 130 5.57 9.08 7.56
CA ARG A 130 4.47 10.03 7.61
C ARG A 130 3.22 9.35 8.12
N VAL A 131 2.44 10.04 8.96
CA VAL A 131 1.24 9.50 9.60
C VAL A 131 0.11 10.54 9.56
N TRP A 132 -1.07 10.08 9.16
CA TRP A 132 -2.34 10.78 9.35
C TRP A 132 -3.20 9.94 10.30
N GLY A 133 -3.17 10.29 11.59
CA GLY A 133 -3.71 9.49 12.69
C GLY A 133 -5.23 9.27 12.64
N ASP A 134 -5.98 10.31 12.34
CA ASP A 134 -7.42 10.28 12.06
C ASP A 134 -7.75 11.40 11.06
N GLY A 135 -8.86 11.27 10.33
CA GLY A 135 -9.32 12.29 9.38
C GLY A 135 -8.64 12.24 8.00
N TYR A 136 -7.87 11.19 7.71
CA TYR A 136 -7.38 10.97 6.36
C TYR A 136 -8.54 10.63 5.43
N ALA A 137 -8.59 11.28 4.26
CA ALA A 137 -9.63 11.12 3.26
C ALA A 137 -11.07 11.30 3.80
N ASP A 138 -11.30 12.25 4.71
CA ASP A 138 -12.63 12.52 5.29
C ASP A 138 -13.53 13.35 4.34
N PRO A 139 -14.53 12.74 3.67
CA PRO A 139 -15.41 13.47 2.76
C PRO A 139 -16.42 14.37 3.47
N ALA A 140 -16.66 14.15 4.77
CA ALA A 140 -17.58 14.99 5.54
C ALA A 140 -16.95 16.33 5.88
N GLN A 141 -15.64 16.34 6.12
CA GLN A 141 -14.88 17.55 6.43
C GLN A 141 -14.35 18.25 5.18
N PHE A 142 -14.00 17.49 4.12
CA PHE A 142 -13.30 18.01 2.96
C PHE A 142 -14.02 17.64 1.65
N PRO A 143 -14.82 18.55 1.06
CA PRO A 143 -15.44 18.33 -0.24
C PRO A 143 -14.43 18.07 -1.37
N ASN A 144 -13.24 18.69 -1.25
CA ASN A 144 -12.04 18.36 -2.01
C ASN A 144 -10.98 17.93 -1.00
N LEU A 145 -10.29 16.83 -1.29
CA LEU A 145 -9.25 16.32 -0.41
C LEU A 145 -8.14 17.35 -0.17
N PRO A 146 -7.61 17.47 1.06
CA PRO A 146 -6.46 18.32 1.32
C PRO A 146 -5.25 17.91 0.47
N THR A 147 -4.52 18.89 -0.07
CA THR A 147 -3.32 18.63 -0.89
C THR A 147 -2.34 17.74 -0.14
N ASP A 148 -2.11 17.98 1.14
CA ASP A 148 -1.14 17.22 1.96
C ASP A 148 -1.56 15.78 2.28
N GLN A 149 -2.71 15.32 1.78
CA GLN A 149 -3.17 13.93 1.81
C GLN A 149 -3.05 13.22 0.45
N VAL A 150 -2.93 13.97 -0.65
CA VAL A 150 -2.85 13.41 -2.01
C VAL A 150 -1.56 13.77 -2.74
N GLU A 151 -0.84 14.78 -2.27
CA GLU A 151 0.46 15.25 -2.74
C GLU A 151 1.31 15.60 -1.51
N PHE A 152 2.30 14.78 -1.23
CA PHE A 152 3.15 14.93 -0.04
C PHE A 152 4.54 14.37 -0.31
N ASN A 153 5.44 14.50 0.66
CA ASN A 153 6.72 13.81 0.60
C ASN A 153 7.05 13.10 1.90
N VAL A 154 8.03 12.21 1.79
CA VAL A 154 8.66 11.50 2.89
C VAL A 154 10.17 11.59 2.75
N THR A 155 10.91 11.48 3.86
CA THR A 155 12.37 11.41 3.85
C THR A 155 12.81 9.98 4.12
N VAL A 156 13.67 9.43 3.26
CA VAL A 156 14.22 8.08 3.44
C VAL A 156 15.23 8.11 4.60
N PRO A 157 15.07 7.32 5.66
CA PRO A 157 16.01 7.28 6.77
C PRO A 157 17.26 6.47 6.39
N GLU A 158 18.30 6.49 7.23
CA GLU A 158 19.36 5.47 7.14
C GLU A 158 18.80 4.11 7.58
N LEU A 159 19.04 3.07 6.78
CA LEU A 159 18.47 1.72 6.96
C LEU A 159 19.52 0.67 7.30
N ASP A 160 20.76 1.08 7.60
CA ASP A 160 21.87 0.25 8.08
C ASP A 160 22.12 -0.98 7.18
N GLY A 161 21.94 -0.79 5.86
CA GLY A 161 22.15 -1.85 4.87
C GLY A 161 21.01 -2.86 4.71
N ARG A 162 19.84 -2.68 5.36
CA ARG A 162 18.69 -3.61 5.23
C ARG A 162 18.09 -3.65 3.82
N CYS A 163 18.06 -2.51 3.14
CA CYS A 163 17.35 -2.34 1.87
C CYS A 163 18.30 -2.20 0.67
N VAL A 164 19.45 -2.90 0.70
CA VAL A 164 20.46 -2.84 -0.38
C VAL A 164 20.05 -3.66 -1.60
N GLU A 165 19.32 -4.75 -1.40
CA GLU A 165 18.84 -5.63 -2.47
C GLU A 165 17.47 -5.20 -2.97
N ALA A 166 17.29 -5.20 -4.28
CA ALA A 166 16.00 -4.89 -4.87
C ALA A 166 14.94 -5.95 -4.47
N GLY A 167 13.77 -5.47 -4.04
CA GLY A 167 12.70 -6.33 -3.53
C GLY A 167 12.87 -6.78 -2.08
N ALA A 168 13.90 -6.32 -1.36
CA ALA A 168 14.02 -6.52 0.09
C ALA A 168 13.10 -5.60 0.87
N CYS A 169 12.99 -4.33 0.42
CA CYS A 169 12.13 -3.33 1.04
C CYS A 169 11.25 -2.58 0.04
N ALA A 170 10.18 -1.99 0.56
CA ALA A 170 9.37 -1.02 -0.16
C ALA A 170 8.99 0.17 0.74
N LEU A 171 8.73 1.32 0.12
CA LEU A 171 7.91 2.36 0.76
C LEU A 171 6.45 1.98 0.55
N GLN A 172 5.76 1.62 1.63
CA GLN A 172 4.35 1.27 1.59
C GLN A 172 3.52 2.47 2.06
N TRP A 173 2.69 3.00 1.17
CA TRP A 173 1.52 3.78 1.55
C TRP A 173 0.43 2.81 1.98
N TYR A 174 -0.08 2.97 3.20
CA TYR A 174 -1.17 2.19 3.78
C TYR A 174 -2.27 3.15 4.21
N TRP A 175 -3.50 2.84 3.83
CA TRP A 175 -4.69 3.56 4.27
C TRP A 175 -5.77 2.57 4.70
N PHE A 176 -6.30 2.76 5.89
CA PHE A 176 -7.41 1.99 6.42
C PHE A 176 -8.57 2.89 6.79
N GLY A 177 -9.72 2.67 6.15
CA GLY A 177 -10.94 3.44 6.39
C GLY A 177 -12.17 2.57 6.21
N GLN A 178 -13.12 2.67 7.15
CA GLN A 178 -14.41 1.94 7.07
C GLN A 178 -14.27 0.41 6.86
N GLY A 179 -13.23 -0.22 7.43
CA GLY A 179 -12.99 -1.65 7.27
C GLY A 179 -12.43 -2.08 5.92
N GLN A 180 -11.76 -1.16 5.21
CA GLN A 180 -11.21 -1.38 3.88
C GLN A 180 -9.74 -0.93 3.87
N THR A 181 -8.87 -1.75 3.28
CA THR A 181 -7.41 -1.56 3.30
C THR A 181 -6.86 -1.24 1.92
N TYR A 182 -6.13 -0.14 1.80
CA TYR A 182 -5.50 0.30 0.56
C TYR A 182 -4.01 0.35 0.74
N GLU A 183 -3.30 -0.24 -0.22
CA GLU A 183 -1.85 -0.30 -0.18
C GLU A 183 -1.25 0.02 -1.53
N SER A 184 -0.10 0.68 -1.51
CA SER A 184 0.74 0.84 -2.68
C SER A 184 2.19 0.78 -2.25
N CYS A 185 2.97 -0.05 -2.91
CA CYS A 185 4.38 -0.28 -2.57
C CYS A 185 5.29 0.24 -3.68
N VAL A 186 6.23 1.10 -3.31
CA VAL A 186 7.31 1.56 -4.18
C VAL A 186 8.56 0.79 -3.82
N ASP A 187 9.00 -0.11 -4.70
CA ASP A 187 10.26 -0.84 -4.52
C ASP A 187 11.45 0.12 -4.63
N PHE A 188 12.42 0.00 -3.72
CA PHE A 188 13.63 0.80 -3.78
C PHE A 188 14.84 0.05 -3.25
N THR A 189 16.01 0.58 -3.58
CA THR A 189 17.28 0.21 -2.95
C THR A 189 17.87 1.42 -2.23
N GLN A 190 18.53 1.17 -1.10
CA GLN A 190 19.39 2.15 -0.44
C GLN A 190 20.82 1.64 -0.40
N LYS A 191 21.75 2.44 -0.94
CA LYS A 191 23.19 2.12 -0.85
C LYS A 191 23.60 2.05 0.62
N ALA A 192 24.36 1.02 0.99
CA ALA A 192 24.95 0.94 2.31
C ALA A 192 25.85 2.16 2.56
N SER A 193 25.69 2.77 3.73
CA SER A 193 26.63 3.79 4.19
C SER A 193 28.05 3.20 4.27
N ALA A 194 29.03 3.94 3.75
CA ALA A 194 30.42 3.52 3.82
C ALA A 194 30.83 3.35 5.30
N PRO A 195 31.58 2.29 5.66
CA PRO A 195 32.11 2.17 7.01
C PRO A 195 32.92 3.42 7.35
N ALA A 196 32.62 4.05 8.49
CA ALA A 196 33.43 5.16 8.98
C ALA A 196 34.88 4.68 9.11
N ILE A 197 35.78 5.22 8.28
CA ILE A 197 37.22 4.97 8.42
C ILE A 197 37.62 5.62 9.74
N LYS A 198 37.72 4.82 10.82
CA LYS A 198 38.32 5.26 12.09
C LYS A 198 39.70 5.83 11.77
N GLY A 199 39.83 7.14 11.97
CA GLY A 199 40.89 7.96 11.41
C GLY A 199 42.30 7.40 11.57
N ARG A 200 43.07 7.48 10.48
CA ARG A 200 44.52 7.66 10.59
C ARG A 200 44.74 8.97 11.35
N ARG A 201 45.31 8.88 12.55
CA ARG A 201 45.96 10.03 13.17
C ARG A 201 47.06 10.50 12.21
N PRO A 202 47.09 11.77 11.80
CA PRO A 202 48.32 12.33 11.25
C PRO A 202 49.39 12.24 12.35
N LEU A 203 50.55 11.73 11.98
CA LEU A 203 51.77 11.74 12.79
C LEU A 203 52.27 13.18 12.96
#